data_AF-A0AAW9PCK9-F1
#
_entry.id   AF-A0AAW9PCK9-F1
#
_cell.length_a   1.000
_cell.length_b   1.000
_cell.length_c   1.000
_cell.angle_alpha   90.00
_cell.angle_beta   90.00
_cell.angle_gamma   90.00
#
_symmetry.space_group_name_H-M   'P 1'
#
loop_
_entity.id
_entity.type
_entity.pdbx_description
1 polymer ?
#
loop_
_entity_poly.entity_id
_entity_poly.type
_entity_poly.pdbx_seq_one_letter_code
_entity_poly.pdbx_strand_id
1 'polypeptide(L)'
;MNISTVNELIQSLESAGELSIKETKVMVLAKAYQQLAAENVALKAAFNKPDAWLSCHSIPPTYQEPDRGGEYLAVHEQPGEKNDDGSDSWPVYAKPEIETPATDRIVAEAEARGVEKAIAHLEKKFSNIGVQIMNLQWLADSLREGGDK
;
A
#
# COMPACT_ATOMS: atom_id res chain seq x y z
N MET A 1 10.01 -43.95 19.52
CA MET A 1 9.98 -43.82 18.05
C MET A 1 11.18 -44.59 17.50
N ASN A 2 11.01 -45.51 16.54
CA ASN A 2 12.11 -46.28 15.94
C ASN A 2 12.43 -45.74 14.52
N ILE A 3 13.59 -46.09 13.98
CA ILE A 3 14.08 -45.62 12.67
C ILE A 3 13.17 -46.07 11.50
N SER A 4 12.51 -47.23 11.58
CA SER A 4 11.55 -47.69 10.57
C SER A 4 10.36 -46.75 10.47
N THR A 5 9.80 -46.35 11.62
CA THR A 5 8.65 -45.44 11.67
C THR A 5 8.99 -44.06 11.10
N VAL A 6 10.23 -43.59 11.30
CA VAL A 6 10.71 -42.32 10.73
C VAL A 6 10.85 -42.44 9.20
N ASN A 7 11.39 -43.56 8.70
CA ASN A 7 11.57 -43.77 7.26
C ASN A 7 10.24 -43.90 6.51
N GLU A 8 9.27 -44.59 7.10
CA GLU A 8 7.91 -44.68 6.54
C GLU A 8 7.23 -43.30 6.50
N LEU A 9 7.46 -42.46 7.52
CA LEU A 9 6.94 -41.08 7.54
C LEU A 9 7.57 -40.22 6.45
N ILE A 10 8.89 -40.29 6.29
CA ILE A 10 9.62 -39.55 5.25
C ILE A 10 9.11 -39.96 3.86
N GLN A 11 9.01 -41.26 3.60
CA GLN A 11 8.54 -41.77 2.31
C GLN A 11 7.08 -41.39 2.03
N SER A 12 6.23 -41.38 3.05
CA SER A 12 4.84 -40.91 2.95
C SER A 12 4.78 -39.43 2.58
N LEU A 13 5.56 -38.58 3.25
CA LEU A 13 5.61 -37.13 3.02
C LEU A 13 6.20 -36.80 1.64
N GLU A 14 7.23 -37.52 1.21
CA GLU A 14 7.82 -37.37 -0.13
C GLU A 14 6.87 -37.84 -1.25
N SER A 15 6.12 -38.93 -1.05
CA SER A 15 5.15 -39.41 -2.05
C SER A 15 3.89 -38.55 -2.13
N ALA A 16 3.52 -37.86 -1.03
CA ALA A 16 2.39 -36.94 -1.00
C ALA A 16 2.65 -35.67 -1.84
N GLY A 17 3.91 -35.40 -2.21
CA GLY A 17 4.27 -34.20 -2.98
C GLY A 17 3.99 -32.90 -2.24
N GLU A 18 3.89 -32.95 -0.91
CA GLU A 18 3.65 -31.77 -0.09
C GLU A 18 4.86 -30.83 -0.15
N LEU A 19 4.62 -29.57 -0.46
CA LEU A 19 5.65 -28.54 -0.45
C LEU A 19 6.31 -28.50 0.94
N SER A 20 7.64 -28.47 0.96
CA SER A 20 8.36 -28.23 2.20
C SER A 20 7.93 -26.89 2.83
N ILE A 21 8.14 -26.76 4.14
CA ILE A 21 7.87 -25.50 4.87
C ILE A 21 8.58 -24.31 4.20
N LYS A 22 9.79 -24.53 3.67
CA LYS A 22 10.56 -23.50 2.97
C LYS A 22 9.89 -23.10 1.67
N GLU A 23 9.48 -24.06 0.84
CA GLU A 23 8.82 -23.79 -0.43
C GLU A 23 7.48 -23.09 -0.23
N THR A 24 6.72 -23.50 0.79
CA THR A 24 5.45 -22.86 1.15
C THR A 24 5.66 -21.37 1.48
N LYS A 25 6.67 -21.07 2.32
CA LYS A 25 7.03 -19.68 2.66
C LYS A 25 7.46 -18.87 1.43
N VAL A 26 8.27 -19.46 0.56
CA VAL A 26 8.72 -18.81 -0.69
C VAL A 26 7.53 -18.53 -1.61
N MET A 27 6.58 -19.45 -1.74
CA MET A 27 5.39 -19.27 -2.56
C MET A 27 4.47 -18.16 -2.01
N VAL A 28 4.26 -18.11 -0.69
CA VAL A 28 3.49 -17.02 -0.05
C VAL A 28 4.15 -15.67 -0.33
N LEU A 29 5.47 -15.60 -0.17
CA LEU A 29 6.24 -14.38 -0.45
C LEU A 29 6.18 -13.97 -1.93
N ALA A 30 6.31 -14.93 -2.84
CA ALA A 30 6.21 -14.69 -4.28
C ALA A 30 4.83 -14.13 -4.67
N LYS A 31 3.74 -14.67 -4.11
CA LYS A 31 2.39 -14.14 -4.31
C LYS A 31 2.25 -12.71 -3.80
N ALA A 32 2.85 -12.39 -2.64
CA ALA A 32 2.85 -11.04 -2.11
C ALA A 32 3.60 -10.05 -3.02
N TYR A 33 4.77 -10.44 -3.54
CA TYR A 33 5.51 -9.61 -4.49
C TYR A 33 4.78 -9.43 -5.83
N GLN A 34 4.11 -10.48 -6.33
CA GLN A 34 3.33 -10.38 -7.55
C GLN A 34 2.16 -9.40 -7.40
N GLN A 35 1.46 -9.43 -6.26
CA GLN A 35 0.37 -8.49 -5.97
C GLN A 35 0.90 -7.05 -5.85
N LEU A 36 2.01 -6.85 -5.13
CA LEU A 36 2.64 -5.53 -5.00
C LEU A 36 3.11 -4.99 -6.36
N ALA A 37 3.64 -5.86 -7.22
CA ALA A 37 4.01 -5.47 -8.59
C ALA A 37 2.79 -5.04 -9.41
N ALA A 38 1.66 -5.72 -9.28
CA ALA A 38 0.41 -5.34 -9.95
C ALA A 38 -0.10 -3.96 -9.48
N GLU A 39 -0.08 -3.70 -8.17
CA GLU A 39 -0.43 -2.37 -7.60
C GLU A 39 0.50 -1.27 -8.10
N ASN A 40 1.80 -1.53 -8.15
CA ASN A 40 2.77 -0.57 -8.68
C ASN A 40 2.55 -0.27 -10.16
N VAL A 41 2.10 -1.24 -10.96
CA VAL A 41 1.73 -1.03 -12.36
C VAL A 41 0.48 -0.16 -12.45
N ALA A 42 -0.55 -0.44 -11.63
CA ALA A 42 -1.77 0.36 -11.59
C ALA A 42 -1.49 1.82 -11.18
N LEU A 43 -0.69 2.04 -10.13
CA LEU A 43 -0.28 3.38 -9.70
C LEU A 43 0.49 4.12 -10.79
N LYS A 44 1.44 3.46 -11.46
CA LYS A 44 2.16 4.07 -12.59
C LYS A 44 1.23 4.44 -13.74
N ALA A 45 0.24 3.61 -14.03
CA ALA A 45 -0.74 3.89 -15.07
C ALA A 45 -1.64 5.07 -14.70
N ALA A 46 -2.04 5.17 -13.43
CA ALA A 46 -2.90 6.23 -12.92
C ALA A 46 -2.27 7.62 -13.02
N PHE A 47 -0.96 7.70 -12.84
CA PHE A 47 -0.20 8.95 -12.94
C PHE A 47 0.62 9.05 -14.24
N ASN A 48 0.28 8.26 -15.27
CA ASN A 48 1.06 8.25 -16.51
C ASN A 48 0.88 9.52 -17.36
N LYS A 49 -0.23 10.24 -17.17
CA LYS A 49 -0.53 11.50 -17.84
C LYS A 49 -1.39 12.36 -16.93
N PRO A 50 -1.26 13.69 -17.01
CA PRO A 50 -2.18 14.59 -16.34
C PRO A 50 -3.57 14.51 -16.98
N ASP A 51 -4.60 14.72 -16.16
CA ASP A 51 -5.99 14.76 -16.60
C ASP A 51 -6.34 16.11 -17.25
N ALA A 52 -5.65 17.17 -16.83
CA ALA A 52 -5.77 18.50 -17.39
C ALA A 52 -4.48 19.30 -17.15
N TRP A 53 -4.34 20.40 -17.86
CA TRP A 53 -3.32 21.42 -17.60
C TRP A 53 -4.02 22.70 -17.15
N LEU A 54 -3.64 23.27 -16.01
CA LEU A 54 -4.24 24.49 -15.48
C LEU A 54 -3.25 25.64 -15.52
N SER A 55 -3.70 26.79 -15.99
CA SER A 55 -2.96 28.05 -15.87
C SER A 55 -3.80 29.07 -15.11
N CYS A 56 -3.11 29.92 -14.34
CA CYS A 56 -3.73 31.04 -13.64
C CYS A 56 -3.57 32.30 -14.48
N HIS A 57 -4.66 33.06 -14.56
CA HIS A 57 -4.74 34.30 -15.28
C HIS A 57 -5.08 35.43 -14.35
N SER A 58 -4.30 36.50 -14.39
CA SER A 58 -4.63 37.76 -13.75
C SER A 58 -4.86 38.80 -14.84
N ILE A 59 -6.13 39.13 -15.13
CA ILE A 59 -6.47 40.20 -16.06
C ILE A 59 -6.50 41.51 -15.27
N PRO A 60 -5.57 42.45 -15.48
CA PRO A 60 -5.61 43.73 -14.80
C PRO A 60 -6.82 44.54 -15.31
N PRO A 61 -7.59 45.18 -14.41
CA PRO A 61 -8.67 46.08 -14.85
C PRO A 61 -8.08 47.22 -15.67
N THR A 62 -8.71 47.53 -16.80
CA THR A 62 -8.29 48.63 -17.68
C THR A 62 -9.23 49.82 -17.53
N TYR A 63 -8.81 51.01 -17.97
CA TYR A 63 -9.67 52.19 -17.92
C TYR A 63 -10.95 52.06 -18.79
N GLN A 64 -10.88 51.25 -19.86
CA GLN A 64 -12.02 50.96 -20.74
C GLN A 64 -12.94 49.88 -20.20
N GLU A 65 -12.42 48.94 -19.41
CA GLU A 65 -13.18 47.81 -18.84
C GLU A 65 -12.79 47.60 -17.35
N PRO A 66 -13.25 48.49 -16.45
CA PRO A 66 -12.85 48.46 -15.04
C PRO A 66 -13.45 47.29 -14.26
N ASP A 67 -14.48 46.63 -14.80
CA ASP A 67 -15.19 45.49 -14.23
C ASP A 67 -14.70 44.12 -14.74
N ARG A 68 -13.94 44.07 -15.84
CA ARG A 68 -13.35 42.84 -16.37
C ARG A 68 -12.05 42.40 -15.66
N GLY A 69 -11.60 43.13 -14.65
CA GLY A 69 -10.45 42.72 -13.85
C GLY A 69 -10.75 41.50 -12.98
N GLY A 70 -9.82 40.54 -12.88
CA GLY A 70 -9.99 39.37 -12.02
C GLY A 70 -8.94 38.28 -12.21
N GLU A 71 -8.97 37.30 -11.31
CA GLU A 71 -8.16 36.08 -11.40
C GLU A 71 -9.04 34.87 -11.76
N TYR A 72 -8.66 34.13 -12.80
CA TYR A 72 -9.38 32.95 -13.25
C TYR A 72 -8.43 31.81 -13.60
N LEU A 73 -8.95 30.58 -13.56
CA LEU A 73 -8.23 29.39 -14.00
C LEU A 73 -8.70 29.00 -15.41
N ALA A 74 -7.75 28.76 -16.30
CA ALA A 74 -8.00 28.19 -17.62
C ALA A 74 -7.61 26.70 -17.63
N VAL A 75 -8.43 25.89 -18.29
CA VAL A 75 -8.19 24.45 -18.49
C VAL A 75 -7.68 24.23 -19.90
N HIS A 76 -6.57 23.53 -20.01
CA HIS A 76 -5.88 23.19 -21.25
C HIS A 76 -5.85 21.68 -21.45
N GLU A 77 -5.89 21.26 -22.71
CA GLU A 77 -5.85 19.84 -23.07
C GLU A 77 -4.42 19.35 -23.28
N GLN A 78 -3.49 20.23 -23.69
CA GLN A 78 -2.13 19.86 -24.04
C GLN A 78 -1.05 20.48 -23.15
N PRO A 79 0.08 19.78 -22.94
CA PRO A 79 1.22 20.32 -22.24
C PRO A 79 1.77 21.57 -22.93
N GLY A 80 2.03 22.63 -22.15
CA GLY A 80 2.68 23.83 -22.65
C GLY A 80 1.76 24.75 -23.47
N GLU A 81 0.46 24.46 -23.54
CA GLU A 81 -0.51 25.48 -23.89
C GLU A 81 -0.39 26.62 -22.87
N LYS A 82 -0.17 27.81 -23.42
CA LYS A 82 -0.09 29.05 -22.67
C LYS A 82 -1.33 29.83 -22.99
N ASN A 83 -1.71 30.65 -22.04
CA ASN A 83 -2.76 31.58 -22.31
C ASN A 83 -2.28 32.80 -23.12
N ASP A 84 -3.23 33.68 -23.50
CA ASP A 84 -2.99 34.93 -24.21
C ASP A 84 -2.01 35.88 -23.49
N ASP A 85 -1.92 35.80 -22.16
CA ASP A 85 -0.97 36.59 -21.33
C ASP A 85 0.41 35.94 -21.20
N GLY A 86 0.62 34.77 -21.82
CA GLY A 86 1.86 34.00 -21.79
C GLY A 86 2.10 33.20 -20.50
N SER A 87 1.13 33.13 -19.59
CA SER A 87 1.24 32.33 -18.36
C SER A 87 1.39 30.83 -18.67
N ASP A 88 2.29 30.19 -17.92
CA ASP A 88 2.56 28.76 -18.06
C ASP A 88 1.46 27.93 -17.39
N SER A 89 1.07 26.85 -18.06
CA SER A 89 0.17 25.84 -17.52
C SER A 89 0.93 24.76 -16.74
N TRP A 90 0.25 24.22 -15.72
CA TRP A 90 0.77 23.20 -14.81
C TRP A 90 -0.08 21.93 -14.92
N PRO A 91 0.53 20.74 -14.88
CA PRO A 91 -0.20 19.50 -14.98
C PRO A 91 -1.01 19.26 -13.71
N VAL A 92 -2.26 18.86 -13.88
CA VAL A 92 -3.15 18.44 -12.79
C VAL A 92 -3.46 16.97 -12.96
N TYR A 93 -3.20 16.22 -11.89
CA TYR A 93 -3.56 14.83 -11.76
C TYR A 93 -4.72 14.74 -10.78
N ALA A 94 -5.84 14.18 -11.23
CA ALA A 94 -6.91 13.80 -10.33
C ALA A 94 -6.38 12.76 -9.35
N LYS A 95 -6.82 12.82 -8.10
CA LYS A 95 -6.52 11.76 -7.13
C LYS A 95 -7.20 10.48 -7.62
N PRO A 96 -6.45 9.44 -8.01
CA PRO A 96 -7.07 8.20 -8.44
C PRO A 96 -7.62 7.47 -7.22
N GLU A 97 -8.85 6.96 -7.32
CA GLU A 97 -9.45 6.07 -6.31
C GLU A 97 -8.90 4.65 -6.49
N ILE A 98 -7.61 4.47 -6.20
CA ILE A 98 -6.93 3.18 -6.30
C ILE A 98 -6.77 2.57 -4.92
N GLU A 99 -7.34 1.38 -4.76
CA GLU A 99 -7.12 0.55 -3.58
C GLU A 99 -5.73 -0.11 -3.65
N THR A 100 -5.05 -0.21 -2.50
CA THR A 100 -3.70 -0.80 -2.38
C THR A 100 -3.67 -1.96 -1.38
N PRO A 101 -4.45 -3.03 -1.60
CA PRO A 101 -4.65 -4.10 -0.62
C PRO A 101 -3.37 -4.87 -0.23
N ALA A 102 -2.37 -4.97 -1.10
CA ALA A 102 -1.08 -5.56 -0.75
C ALA A 102 -0.27 -4.63 0.15
N THR A 103 -0.28 -3.33 -0.13
CA THR A 103 0.32 -2.33 0.76
C THR A 103 -0.36 -2.39 2.13
N ASP A 104 -1.69 -2.43 2.17
CA ASP A 104 -2.46 -2.50 3.42
C ASP A 104 -2.10 -3.75 4.23
N ARG A 105 -2.02 -4.92 3.56
CA ARG A 105 -1.58 -6.16 4.20
C ARG A 105 -0.14 -6.11 4.71
N ILE A 106 0.77 -5.43 3.99
CA ILE A 106 2.17 -5.26 4.42
C ILE A 106 2.24 -4.39 5.68
N VAL A 107 1.44 -3.31 5.74
CA VAL A 107 1.35 -2.44 6.92
C VAL A 107 0.78 -3.22 8.10
N ALA A 108 -0.33 -3.92 7.92
CA ALA A 108 -0.93 -4.79 8.93
C ALA A 108 0.06 -5.82 9.50
N GLU A 109 0.83 -6.50 8.63
CA GLU A 109 1.86 -7.45 9.08
C GLU A 109 3.02 -6.74 9.80
N ALA A 110 3.37 -5.52 9.42
CA ALA A 110 4.39 -4.74 10.12
C ALA A 110 3.91 -4.33 11.53
N GLU A 111 2.67 -3.92 11.67
CA GLU A 111 2.03 -3.60 12.96
C GLU A 111 1.95 -4.84 13.86
N ALA A 112 1.49 -5.98 13.33
CA ALA A 112 1.45 -7.25 14.04
C ALA A 112 2.84 -7.67 14.56
N ARG A 113 3.88 -7.59 13.73
CA ARG A 113 5.28 -7.84 14.16
C ARG A 113 5.75 -6.84 15.21
N GLY A 114 5.24 -5.61 15.20
CA GLY A 114 5.49 -4.61 16.24
C GLY A 114 4.93 -5.06 17.59
N VAL A 115 3.71 -5.58 17.60
CA VAL A 115 3.05 -6.15 18.79
C VAL A 115 3.83 -7.36 19.32
N GLU A 116 4.26 -8.26 18.44
CA GLU A 116 5.09 -9.43 18.81
C GLU A 116 6.42 -9.02 19.46
N LYS A 117 7.08 -7.98 18.94
CA LYS A 117 8.29 -7.43 19.57
C LYS A 117 8.02 -6.83 20.95
N ALA A 118 6.86 -6.18 21.13
CA ALA A 118 6.45 -5.65 22.42
C ALA A 118 6.18 -6.78 23.43
N ILE A 119 5.48 -7.85 23.02
CA ILE A 119 5.26 -9.07 23.81
C ILE A 119 6.61 -9.62 24.30
N ALA A 120 7.56 -9.85 23.40
CA ALA A 120 8.87 -10.39 23.76
C ALA A 120 9.64 -9.48 24.75
N HIS A 121 9.47 -8.16 24.65
CA HIS A 121 10.05 -7.23 25.60
C HIS A 121 9.39 -7.31 26.98
N LEU A 122 8.07 -7.44 27.03
CA LEU A 122 7.29 -7.53 28.27
C LEU A 122 7.57 -8.82 29.02
N GLU A 123 7.63 -9.96 28.32
CA GLU A 123 7.96 -11.27 28.90
C GLU A 123 9.33 -11.26 29.60
N LYS A 124 10.29 -10.49 29.08
CA LYS A 124 11.61 -10.35 29.69
C LYS A 124 11.62 -9.49 30.95
N LYS A 125 10.71 -8.51 31.05
CA LYS A 125 10.72 -7.51 32.13
C LYS A 125 9.79 -7.83 33.29
N PHE A 126 8.69 -8.52 33.03
CA PHE A 126 7.63 -8.70 34.01
C PHE A 126 7.28 -10.18 34.19
N SER A 127 6.93 -10.56 35.41
CA SER A 127 6.34 -11.86 35.72
C SER A 127 4.82 -11.73 35.89
N ASN A 128 4.09 -12.83 35.71
CA ASN A 128 2.63 -12.90 35.89
C ASN A 128 1.79 -12.03 34.94
N ILE A 129 2.25 -11.82 33.70
CA ILE A 129 1.55 -11.01 32.68
C ILE A 129 0.81 -11.86 31.62
N GLY A 130 0.48 -13.11 31.92
CA GLY A 130 -0.03 -14.08 30.93
C GLY A 130 -1.30 -13.62 30.20
N VAL A 131 -2.25 -13.01 30.93
CA VAL A 131 -3.51 -12.50 30.34
C VAL A 131 -3.24 -11.34 29.38
N GLN A 132 -2.32 -10.45 29.74
CA GLN A 132 -1.93 -9.31 28.91
C GLN A 132 -1.24 -9.79 27.62
N ILE A 133 -0.36 -10.80 27.72
CA ILE A 133 0.29 -11.39 26.54
C ILE A 133 -0.75 -12.05 25.61
N MET A 134 -1.73 -12.77 26.14
CA MET A 134 -2.80 -13.36 25.31
C MET A 134 -3.60 -12.29 24.54
N ASN A 135 -3.96 -11.18 25.19
CA ASN A 135 -4.67 -10.09 24.51
C ASN A 135 -3.83 -9.43 23.41
N LEU A 136 -2.52 -9.25 23.64
CA LEU A 136 -1.62 -8.72 22.62
C LEU A 136 -1.41 -9.70 21.47
N GLN A 137 -1.36 -11.00 21.75
CA GLN A 137 -1.27 -12.02 20.71
C GLN A 137 -2.52 -12.00 19.82
N TRP A 138 -3.70 -11.91 20.44
CA TRP A 138 -4.96 -11.73 19.71
C TRP A 138 -4.98 -10.45 18.86
N LEU A 139 -4.47 -9.33 19.39
CA LEU A 139 -4.35 -8.09 18.64
C LEU A 139 -3.45 -8.27 17.40
N ALA A 140 -2.30 -8.93 17.54
CA ALA A 140 -1.40 -9.20 16.42
C ALA A 140 -2.08 -10.04 15.32
N ASP A 141 -2.87 -11.04 15.71
CA ASP A 141 -3.60 -11.89 14.77
C ASP A 141 -4.76 -11.13 14.10
N SER A 142 -5.49 -10.32 14.85
CA SER A 142 -6.58 -9.47 14.33
C SER A 142 -6.07 -8.44 13.30
N LEU A 143 -4.89 -7.85 13.54
CA LEU A 143 -4.26 -6.94 12.58
C LEU A 143 -3.97 -7.64 11.24
N ARG A 144 -3.51 -8.89 11.27
CA ARG A 144 -3.24 -9.67 10.04
C ARG A 144 -4.48 -10.04 9.25
N GLU A 145 -5.57 -10.35 9.96
CA GLU A 145 -6.82 -10.80 9.34
C GLU A 145 -7.69 -9.64 8.82
N GLY A 146 -7.37 -8.40 9.20
CA GLY A 146 -8.23 -7.24 9.00
C GLY A 146 -9.31 -7.24 10.07
N GLY A 147 -9.35 -6.22 10.92
CA GLY A 147 -10.04 -6.19 12.22
C GLY A 147 -11.57 -6.38 12.25
N ASP A 148 -12.20 -6.81 11.17
CA ASP A 148 -13.65 -7.07 11.07
C ASP A 148 -13.94 -8.56 10.82
N LYS A 149 -14.00 -9.33 11.90
CA LYS A 149 -14.81 -10.56 12.00
C LYS A 149 -15.80 -10.41 13.16
#